data_AF-A0A3D0RQV4-F1
#
_entry.id   AF-A0A3D0RQV4-F1
#
_cell.length_a   1.000
_cell.length_b   1.000
_cell.length_c   1.000
_cell.angle_alpha   90.00
_cell.angle_beta   90.00
_cell.angle_gamma   90.00
#
_symmetry.space_group_name_H-M   'P 1'
#
loop_
_entity.id
_entity.type
_entity.pdbx_description
1 polymer ?
#
loop_
_entity_poly.entity_id
_entity_poly.type
_entity_poly.pdbx_seq_one_letter_code
_entity_poly.pdbx_strand_id
1 'polypeptide(L)'
;MLVLPSDVLNIRSGAGVSNNIIGTLQSTGTNLNRTGPATSTGGDRWVEIQNPSGGTGWVNANFLTEQVSSSTFCSDTRVTELLNNTKSALLNSNGELLSSLISPVHGLDLRLWRYGTVANYSPEEAKFVFESTYEVSWGPAPGSGEETKGSF
;
A
#
# COMPACT_ATOMS: atom_id res chain seq x y z
N MET A 1 0.82 10.98 1.95
CA MET A 1 -0.38 11.83 1.76
C MET A 1 -1.02 11.98 3.14
N LEU A 2 -1.14 13.19 3.68
CA LEU A 2 -1.75 13.44 4.99
C LEU A 2 -3.22 13.81 4.77
N VAL A 3 -4.13 12.89 5.10
CA VAL A 3 -5.58 13.18 5.21
C VAL A 3 -5.81 13.79 6.58
N LEU A 4 -6.42 14.97 6.64
CA LEU A 4 -6.72 15.65 7.90
C LEU A 4 -8.01 15.09 8.52
N PRO A 5 -8.18 15.18 9.86
CA PRO A 5 -9.42 14.75 10.51
C PRO A 5 -10.67 15.48 10.01
N SER A 6 -10.52 16.71 9.49
CA SER A 6 -11.60 17.50 8.91
C SER A 6 -11.95 17.11 7.47
N ASP A 7 -11.15 16.26 6.83
CA ASP A 7 -11.42 15.85 5.45
C ASP A 7 -12.59 14.88 5.40
N VAL A 8 -13.41 15.02 4.35
CA VAL A 8 -14.56 14.16 4.11
C VAL A 8 -14.47 13.53 2.72
N LEU A 9 -14.94 12.30 2.63
CA LEU A 9 -15.15 11.61 1.36
C LEU A 9 -16.62 11.73 0.95
N ASN A 10 -16.86 12.32 -0.22
CA ASN A 10 -18.21 12.49 -0.75
C ASN A 10 -18.80 11.17 -1.23
N ILE A 11 -20.02 10.86 -0.79
CA ILE A 11 -20.87 9.82 -1.36
C ILE A 11 -21.70 10.46 -2.47
N ARG A 12 -21.64 9.90 -3.68
CA ARG A 12 -22.32 10.44 -4.87
C ARG A 12 -23.42 9.52 -5.36
N SER A 13 -24.40 10.09 -6.07
CA SER A 13 -25.52 9.35 -6.66
C SER A 13 -25.11 8.40 -7.79
N GLY A 14 -23.89 8.52 -8.30
CA GLY A 14 -23.33 7.69 -9.36
C GLY A 14 -21.81 7.79 -9.39
N ALA A 15 -21.16 6.89 -10.12
CA ALA A 15 -19.71 6.91 -10.32
C ALA A 15 -19.27 8.16 -11.09
N GLY A 16 -18.36 8.94 -10.51
CA GLY A 16 -17.78 10.12 -11.14
C GLY A 16 -18.12 11.43 -10.44
N VAL A 17 -17.21 12.40 -10.54
CA VAL A 17 -17.31 13.70 -9.86
C VAL A 17 -18.44 14.60 -10.35
N SER A 18 -19.04 14.30 -11.51
CA SER A 18 -20.18 15.02 -12.08
C SER A 18 -21.52 14.66 -11.43
N ASN A 19 -21.60 13.54 -10.70
CA ASN A 19 -22.83 13.12 -10.02
C ASN A 19 -23.05 13.89 -8.71
N ASN A 20 -24.32 14.07 -8.33
CA ASN A 20 -24.70 14.80 -7.13
C ASN A 20 -24.13 14.16 -5.86
N ILE A 21 -23.74 14.99 -4.89
CA ILE A 21 -23.34 14.54 -3.55
C ILE A 21 -24.62 14.25 -2.76
N ILE A 22 -24.73 13.03 -2.24
CA ILE A 22 -25.90 12.53 -1.48
C ILE A 22 -25.55 12.17 -0.04
N GLY A 23 -24.29 12.36 0.36
CA GLY A 23 -23.80 12.11 1.71
C GLY A 23 -22.30 12.30 1.79
N THR A 24 -21.75 12.13 2.99
CA THR A 24 -20.31 12.24 3.25
C THR A 24 -19.88 11.22 4.28
N LEU A 25 -18.64 10.74 4.15
CA LEU A 25 -17.96 9.90 5.12
C LEU A 25 -16.84 10.71 5.78
N GLN A 26 -16.69 10.56 7.08
CA GLN A 26 -15.55 11.11 7.81
C GLN A 26 -14.27 10.36 7.40
N SER A 27 -13.12 11.03 7.41
CA SER A 27 -11.82 10.40 7.12
C SER A 27 -11.47 9.25 8.05
N THR A 28 -12.05 9.20 9.26
CA THR A 28 -11.90 8.11 10.23
C THR A 28 -13.01 7.06 10.16
N GLY A 29 -13.87 7.11 9.14
CA GLY A 29 -14.97 6.18 8.98
C GLY A 29 -14.48 4.74 8.77
N THR A 30 -15.08 3.79 9.48
CA THR A 30 -14.76 2.36 9.37
C THR A 30 -16.02 1.54 9.10
N ASN A 31 -15.86 0.26 8.79
CA ASN A 31 -16.94 -0.71 8.56
C ASN A 31 -17.88 -0.33 7.40
N LEU A 32 -17.32 0.24 6.33
CA LEU A 32 -18.06 0.53 5.11
C LEU A 32 -18.37 -0.75 4.36
N ASN A 33 -19.66 -1.00 4.13
CA ASN A 33 -20.10 -2.16 3.37
C ASN A 33 -20.12 -1.82 1.89
N ARG A 34 -19.25 -2.47 1.11
CA ARG A 34 -19.33 -2.44 -0.35
C ARG A 34 -20.47 -3.34 -0.82
N THR A 35 -21.24 -2.89 -1.80
CA THR A 35 -22.36 -3.66 -2.37
C THR A 35 -21.93 -4.57 -3.51
N GLY A 36 -20.71 -4.40 -4.03
CA GLY A 36 -20.13 -5.18 -5.12
C GLY A 36 -19.80 -4.35 -6.36
N PRO A 37 -20.73 -3.55 -6.91
CA PRO A 37 -20.48 -2.74 -8.10
C PRO A 37 -19.25 -1.85 -7.99
N ALA A 38 -18.51 -1.79 -9.09
CA ALA A 38 -17.34 -0.94 -9.26
C ALA A 38 -17.20 -0.58 -10.74
N THR A 39 -16.75 0.63 -11.02
CA THR A 39 -16.46 1.08 -12.38
C THR A 39 -15.38 2.15 -12.37
N SER A 40 -14.71 2.37 -13.50
CA SER A 40 -13.77 3.48 -13.65
C SER A 40 -14.44 4.60 -14.44
N THR A 41 -14.38 5.82 -13.93
CA THR A 41 -14.99 7.00 -14.57
C THR A 41 -14.10 8.21 -14.30
N GLY A 42 -13.71 8.91 -15.37
CA GLY A 42 -12.81 10.06 -15.27
C GLY A 42 -11.38 9.71 -14.82
N GLY A 43 -10.93 8.47 -15.06
CA GLY A 43 -9.61 7.98 -14.63
C GLY A 43 -9.56 7.43 -13.21
N ASP A 44 -10.59 7.66 -12.41
CA ASP A 44 -10.69 7.14 -11.04
C ASP A 44 -11.54 5.88 -10.96
N ARG A 45 -11.18 4.97 -10.04
CA ARG A 45 -12.01 3.82 -9.68
C ARG A 45 -13.06 4.24 -8.67
N TRP A 46 -14.31 3.93 -8.96
CA TRP A 46 -15.46 4.16 -8.09
C TRP A 46 -16.03 2.84 -7.63
N VAL A 47 -16.48 2.78 -6.38
CA VAL A 47 -17.17 1.62 -5.81
C VAL A 47 -18.47 2.05 -5.20
N GLU A 48 -19.49 1.20 -5.33
CA GLU A 48 -20.76 1.38 -4.65
C GLU A 48 -20.67 0.82 -3.22
N ILE A 49 -21.25 1.57 -2.28
CA ILE A 49 -21.36 1.24 -0.87
C ILE A 49 -22.82 1.32 -0.42
N GLN A 50 -23.12 0.65 0.68
CA GLN A 50 -24.31 0.92 1.47
C GLN A 50 -24.14 2.29 2.11
N ASN A 51 -24.97 3.27 1.72
CA ASN A 51 -24.92 4.60 2.30
C ASN A 51 -25.42 4.53 3.76
N PRO A 52 -24.65 5.03 4.75
CA PRO A 52 -25.09 5.04 6.15
C PRO A 52 -26.41 5.78 6.40
N SER A 53 -26.77 6.76 5.54
CA SER A 53 -28.06 7.46 5.62
C SER A 53 -29.23 6.70 4.96
N GLY A 54 -28.98 5.49 4.44
CA GLY A 54 -29.95 4.67 3.72
C GLY A 54 -29.72 4.64 2.21
N GLY A 55 -30.09 3.53 1.57
CA GLY A 55 -29.86 3.30 0.13
C GLY A 55 -28.38 3.04 -0.22
N THR A 56 -28.02 3.16 -1.50
CA THR A 56 -26.64 3.00 -1.96
C THR A 56 -26.04 4.34 -2.41
N GLY A 57 -24.72 4.35 -2.58
CA GLY A 57 -24.01 5.50 -3.13
C GLY A 57 -22.60 5.14 -3.56
N TRP A 58 -21.99 6.02 -4.34
CA TRP A 58 -20.70 5.79 -4.98
C TRP A 58 -19.62 6.67 -4.36
N VAL A 59 -18.47 6.07 -4.06
CA VAL A 59 -17.29 6.77 -3.53
C VAL A 59 -16.06 6.46 -4.37
N ASN A 60 -15.11 7.40 -4.41
CA ASN A 60 -13.83 7.17 -5.09
C ASN A 60 -12.98 6.22 -4.22
N ALA A 61 -12.61 5.08 -4.81
CA ALA A 61 -11.91 4.00 -4.14
C ALA A 61 -10.48 4.36 -3.73
N ASN A 62 -9.88 5.40 -4.32
CA ASN A 62 -8.54 5.87 -3.95
C ASN A 62 -8.47 6.39 -2.50
N PHE A 63 -9.63 6.71 -1.90
CA PHE A 63 -9.74 7.18 -0.52
C PHE A 63 -10.26 6.10 0.44
N LEU A 64 -10.34 4.84 -0.01
CA LEU A 64 -10.72 3.72 0.82
C LEU A 64 -9.50 2.84 1.10
N THR A 65 -9.49 2.22 2.27
CA THR A 65 -8.56 1.16 2.61
C THR A 65 -9.36 -0.03 3.07
N GLU A 66 -8.96 -1.22 2.61
CA GLU A 66 -9.58 -2.45 3.07
C GLU A 66 -9.33 -2.64 4.56
N GLN A 67 -10.41 -2.86 5.31
CA GLN A 67 -10.32 -3.07 6.74
C GLN A 67 -10.20 -4.57 7.02
N VAL A 68 -8.98 -5.01 7.31
CA VAL A 68 -8.71 -6.36 7.83
C VAL A 68 -8.53 -6.27 9.34
N SER A 69 -9.32 -7.03 10.10
CA SER A 69 -9.18 -7.05 11.56
C SER A 69 -7.83 -7.67 11.95
N SER A 70 -7.23 -7.23 13.06
CA SER A 70 -5.96 -7.78 13.53
C SER A 70 -6.04 -9.29 13.78
N SER A 71 -7.17 -9.80 14.26
CA SER A 71 -7.36 -11.24 14.46
C SER A 71 -7.41 -12.00 13.14
N THR A 72 -8.14 -11.48 12.14
CA THR A 72 -8.17 -12.07 10.79
C THR A 72 -6.79 -12.09 10.16
N PHE A 73 -6.08 -10.96 10.21
CA PHE A 73 -4.71 -10.85 9.70
C PHE A 73 -3.76 -11.83 10.38
N CYS A 74 -3.77 -11.89 11.72
CA CYS A 74 -2.93 -12.81 12.48
C CYS A 74 -3.30 -14.30 12.27
N SER A 75 -4.54 -14.61 11.91
CA SER A 75 -4.99 -15.97 11.62
C SER A 75 -4.71 -16.43 10.18
N ASP A 76 -4.32 -15.50 9.30
CA ASP A 76 -4.07 -15.81 7.89
C ASP A 76 -2.69 -16.47 7.73
N THR A 77 -2.69 -17.75 7.34
CA THR A 77 -1.45 -18.54 7.19
C THR A 77 -0.53 -17.95 6.12
N ARG A 78 -1.08 -17.25 5.11
CA ARG A 78 -0.32 -16.62 4.03
C ARG A 78 0.62 -15.53 4.55
N VAL A 79 0.24 -14.83 5.62
CA VAL A 79 1.09 -13.82 6.27
C VAL A 79 2.33 -14.49 6.87
N THR A 80 2.13 -15.59 7.59
CA THR A 80 3.24 -16.32 8.22
C THR A 80 4.15 -16.97 7.17
N GLU A 81 3.57 -17.52 6.09
CA GLU A 81 4.32 -18.06 4.95
C GLU A 81 5.16 -16.98 4.26
N LEU A 82 4.59 -15.81 3.97
CA LEU A 82 5.30 -14.69 3.37
C LEU A 82 6.49 -14.23 4.25
N LEU A 83 6.29 -14.11 5.56
CA LEU A 83 7.35 -13.73 6.49
C LEU A 83 8.45 -14.80 6.55
N ASN A 84 8.09 -16.08 6.59
CA ASN A 84 9.06 -17.18 6.60
C ASN A 84 9.85 -17.26 5.29
N ASN A 85 9.19 -17.08 4.15
CA ASN A 85 9.85 -17.07 2.84
C ASN A 85 10.75 -15.85 2.69
N THR A 86 10.32 -14.67 3.16
CA THR A 86 11.16 -13.46 3.17
C THR A 86 12.40 -13.65 4.03
N LYS A 87 12.23 -14.19 5.25
CA LYS A 87 13.34 -14.54 6.14
C LYS A 87 14.30 -15.54 5.47
N SER A 88 13.76 -16.59 4.85
CA SER A 88 14.56 -17.60 4.15
C SER A 88 15.33 -17.01 2.98
N ALA A 89 14.69 -16.13 2.19
CA ALA A 89 15.32 -15.45 1.08
C ALA A 89 16.51 -14.60 1.54
N LEU A 90 16.33 -13.82 2.62
CA LEU A 90 17.39 -12.98 3.20
C LEU A 90 18.53 -13.81 3.83
N LEU A 91 18.22 -14.85 4.59
CA LEU A 91 19.24 -15.65 5.29
C LEU A 91 20.10 -16.49 4.34
N ASN A 92 19.52 -16.91 3.21
CA ASN A 92 20.22 -17.74 2.22
C ASN A 92 20.69 -16.94 1.00
N SER A 93 20.56 -15.61 1.03
CA SER A 93 20.84 -14.74 -0.12
C SER A 93 20.16 -15.21 -1.42
N ASN A 94 18.94 -15.73 -1.31
CA ASN A 94 18.18 -16.30 -2.43
C ASN A 94 17.35 -15.22 -3.13
N GLY A 95 17.94 -14.60 -4.16
CA GLY A 95 17.30 -13.55 -4.94
C GLY A 95 16.08 -14.03 -5.73
N GLU A 96 16.05 -15.27 -6.22
CA GLU A 96 14.88 -15.80 -6.93
C GLU A 96 13.65 -15.88 -6.02
N LEU A 97 13.85 -16.37 -4.79
CA LEU A 97 12.78 -16.41 -3.80
C LEU A 97 12.34 -14.99 -3.42
N LEU A 98 13.28 -14.08 -3.14
CA LEU A 98 12.94 -12.69 -2.80
C LEU A 98 12.12 -12.03 -3.91
N SER A 99 12.57 -12.15 -5.16
CA SER A 99 11.88 -11.66 -6.36
C SER A 99 10.42 -12.13 -6.44
N SER A 100 10.16 -13.41 -6.15
CA SER A 100 8.81 -13.99 -6.22
C SER A 100 7.82 -13.44 -5.17
N LEU A 101 8.33 -12.85 -4.08
CA LEU A 101 7.52 -12.31 -2.98
C LEU A 101 7.18 -10.83 -3.16
N ILE A 102 7.85 -10.15 -4.09
CA ILE A 102 7.73 -8.70 -4.27
C ILE A 102 6.52 -8.35 -5.11
N SER A 103 5.84 -7.25 -4.75
CA SER A 103 4.73 -6.73 -5.54
C SER A 103 5.21 -6.34 -6.95
N PRO A 104 4.62 -6.87 -8.03
CA PRO A 104 4.98 -6.47 -9.39
C PRO A 104 4.55 -5.02 -9.71
N VAL A 105 3.68 -4.43 -8.89
CA VAL A 105 3.18 -3.06 -9.08
C VAL A 105 3.92 -2.06 -8.20
N HIS A 106 4.28 -2.45 -6.97
CA HIS A 106 4.81 -1.53 -5.96
C HIS A 106 6.28 -1.76 -5.62
N GLY A 107 6.88 -2.88 -6.04
CA GLY A 107 8.25 -3.22 -5.66
C GLY A 107 8.41 -3.50 -4.17
N LEU A 108 9.65 -3.45 -3.71
CA LEU A 108 10.07 -3.59 -2.32
C LEU A 108 10.77 -2.32 -1.86
N ASP A 109 10.14 -1.59 -0.94
CA ASP A 109 10.75 -0.46 -0.26
C ASP A 109 11.69 -0.93 0.84
N LEU A 110 12.96 -0.54 0.75
CA LEU A 110 13.97 -0.75 1.78
C LEU A 110 14.56 0.57 2.26
N ARG A 111 14.89 0.60 3.55
CA ARG A 111 15.62 1.70 4.18
C ARG A 111 16.63 1.11 5.13
N LEU A 112 17.86 1.63 5.11
CA LEU A 112 18.87 1.31 6.11
C LEU A 112 18.55 1.97 7.47
N TRP A 113 17.96 3.17 7.44
CA TRP A 113 17.58 3.94 8.63
C TRP A 113 16.11 4.35 8.57
N ARG A 114 15.46 4.49 9.73
CA ARG A 114 14.06 4.93 9.85
C ARG A 114 13.76 6.21 9.04
N TYR A 115 14.70 7.15 9.01
CA TYR A 115 14.56 8.44 8.32
C TYR A 115 15.48 8.57 7.08
N GLY A 116 16.07 7.46 6.62
CA GLY A 116 16.92 7.43 5.44
C GLY A 116 16.12 7.44 4.13
N THR A 117 16.85 7.49 3.02
CA THR A 117 16.31 7.37 1.66
C THR A 117 15.70 5.99 1.44
N VAL A 118 14.60 5.93 0.69
CA VAL A 118 13.98 4.66 0.28
C VAL A 118 14.63 4.17 -1.01
N ALA A 119 15.10 2.93 -1.00
CA ALA A 119 15.36 2.18 -2.21
C ALA A 119 14.14 1.33 -2.55
N ASN A 120 13.59 1.50 -3.75
CA ASN A 120 12.51 0.64 -4.24
C ASN A 120 13.10 -0.34 -5.25
N TYR A 121 12.98 -1.63 -4.99
CA TYR A 121 13.45 -2.69 -5.89
C TYR A 121 12.29 -3.36 -6.61
N SER A 122 12.37 -3.46 -7.94
CA SER A 122 11.45 -4.28 -8.72
C SER A 122 11.70 -5.78 -8.48
N PRO A 123 10.76 -6.67 -8.86
CA PRO A 123 11.01 -8.11 -8.84
C PRO A 123 12.26 -8.50 -9.64
N GLU A 124 12.52 -7.87 -10.78
CA GLU A 124 13.66 -8.14 -11.64
C GLU A 124 14.98 -7.73 -10.97
N GLU A 125 15.02 -6.56 -10.33
CA GLU A 125 16.19 -6.08 -9.61
C GLU A 125 16.46 -6.96 -8.39
N ALA A 126 15.42 -7.28 -7.61
CA ALA A 126 15.49 -8.14 -6.44
C ALA A 126 16.00 -9.56 -6.71
N LYS A 127 15.92 -10.04 -7.96
CA LYS A 127 16.49 -11.32 -8.35
C LYS A 127 18.01 -11.35 -8.16
N PHE A 128 18.68 -10.20 -8.26
CA PHE A 128 20.14 -10.10 -8.26
C PHE A 128 20.70 -9.23 -7.12
N VAL A 129 19.86 -8.74 -6.20
CA VAL A 129 20.31 -7.80 -5.15
C VAL A 129 21.45 -8.34 -4.29
N PHE A 130 21.47 -9.64 -3.99
CA PHE A 130 22.53 -10.25 -3.17
C PHE A 130 23.87 -10.43 -3.89
N GLU A 131 23.90 -10.31 -5.21
CA GLU A 131 25.09 -10.43 -6.05
C GLU A 131 25.56 -9.06 -6.59
N SER A 132 24.68 -8.07 -6.52
CA SER A 132 24.90 -6.75 -7.09
C SER A 132 25.90 -5.95 -6.28
N THR A 133 26.84 -5.31 -6.97
CA THR A 133 27.74 -4.30 -6.40
C THR A 133 27.20 -2.88 -6.58
N TYR A 134 25.97 -2.72 -7.08
CA TYR A 134 25.35 -1.42 -7.26
C TYR A 134 25.15 -0.73 -5.92
N GLU A 135 25.72 0.47 -5.78
CA GLU A 135 25.60 1.24 -4.55
C GLU A 135 24.33 2.10 -4.55
N VAL A 136 23.52 1.91 -3.53
CA VAL A 136 22.39 2.77 -3.19
C VAL A 136 22.86 3.89 -2.28
N SER A 137 22.36 5.10 -2.52
CA SER A 137 22.42 6.22 -1.57
C SER A 137 21.32 6.01 -0.52
N TRP A 138 21.71 5.52 0.65
CA TRP A 138 20.82 5.27 1.79
C TRP A 138 20.46 6.56 2.54
N GLY A 139 21.08 7.68 2.16
CA GLY A 139 20.90 8.98 2.76
C GLY A 139 21.85 9.22 3.93
N PRO A 140 21.70 10.37 4.62
CA PRO A 140 22.61 10.79 5.66
C PRO A 140 22.59 9.84 6.87
N ALA A 141 23.77 9.44 7.34
CA ALA A 141 23.93 8.63 8.53
C ALA A 141 23.42 9.38 9.79
N PRO A 142 22.71 8.70 10.70
CA PRO A 142 22.33 9.28 11.98
C PRO A 142 23.57 9.76 12.75
N GLY A 143 23.57 11.02 13.18
CA GLY A 143 24.64 11.61 13.98
C GLY A 143 25.60 12.48 13.17
N SER A 144 26.28 11.94 12.16
CA SER A 144 27.23 12.71 11.34
C SER A 144 26.55 13.57 10.28
N GLY A 145 25.41 13.14 9.73
CA GLY A 145 24.78 13.76 8.57
C GLY A 145 25.48 13.46 7.24
N GLU A 146 26.56 12.67 7.26
CA GLU A 146 27.30 12.29 6.07
C GLU A 146 26.55 11.25 5.24
N GLU A 147 26.66 11.35 3.93
CA GLU A 147 25.97 10.45 3.00
C GLU A 147 26.45 8.99 3.18
N THR A 148 25.50 8.06 3.33
CA THR A 148 25.81 6.62 3.37
C THR A 148 25.50 5.99 2.02
N LYS A 149 26.53 5.40 1.40
CA LYS A 149 26.38 4.58 0.20
C LYS A 149 26.77 3.13 0.47
N GLY A 150 26.09 2.20 -0.17
CA GLY A 150 26.42 0.79 -0.10
C GLY A 150 25.49 -0.05 -0.94
N SER A 151 25.91 -1.28 -1.25
CA SER A 151 25.03 -2.28 -1.86
C SER A 151 23.92 -2.69 -0.91
N PHE A 152 23.02 -3.55 -1.42
CA PHE A 152 22.11 -4.34 -0.60
C PHE A 152 22.90 -5.17 0.43
#